data_AF-A0A5C7SM65-F1
#
_entry.id   AF-A0A5C7SM65-F1
#
_cell.length_a   1.000
_cell.length_b   1.000
_cell.length_c   1.000
_cell.angle_alpha   90.00
_cell.angle_beta   90.00
_cell.angle_gamma   90.00
#
_symmetry.space_group_name_H-M   'P 1'
#
loop_
_entity.id
_entity.type
_entity.pdbx_description
1 polymer ?
#
loop_
_entity_poly.entity_id
_entity_poly.type
_entity_poly.pdbx_seq_one_letter_code
_entity_poly.pdbx_strand_id
1 'polypeptide(L)'
;MNTLVIARQPTSPAERLRDAATTALIALLLGIPMIGLTTVDQGGVLRVATRWPTLFAFVAVCFAGRLLLRYGLDLLRARRLARETATEATVGARPAAGGALLNWIGWLALAVALLLPIAFADNRYVVDTATTVLIYVMLGWGLNVVVGLAGLLDLGY
;
A
#
# COMPACT_ATOMS: atom_id res chain seq x y z
N MET A 1 -18.58 16.89 -37.92
CA MET A 1 -18.46 16.57 -36.48
C MET A 1 -17.45 15.43 -36.36
N ASN A 2 -16.17 15.73 -36.13
CA ASN A 2 -15.12 14.71 -36.03
C ASN A 2 -15.22 14.01 -34.67
N THR A 3 -15.68 12.76 -34.68
CA THR A 3 -15.61 11.88 -33.53
C THR A 3 -14.16 11.43 -33.35
N LEU A 4 -13.46 12.08 -32.42
CA LEU A 4 -12.14 11.64 -31.98
C LEU A 4 -12.29 10.29 -31.25
N VAL A 5 -12.07 9.21 -31.99
CA VAL A 5 -11.91 7.87 -31.41
C VAL A 5 -10.57 7.86 -30.68
N ILE A 6 -10.60 8.02 -29.36
CA ILE A 6 -9.42 7.84 -28.51
C ILE A 6 -9.07 6.35 -28.55
N ALA A 7 -8.14 5.99 -29.44
CA ALA A 7 -7.55 4.67 -29.46
C ALA A 7 -6.89 4.41 -28.10
N ARG A 8 -7.49 3.53 -27.28
CA ARG A 8 -6.87 3.05 -26.05
C ARG A 8 -5.65 2.22 -26.44
N GLN A 9 -4.48 2.85 -26.42
CA GLN A 9 -3.23 2.15 -26.66
C GLN A 9 -3.04 1.08 -25.57
N PRO A 10 -2.82 -0.19 -25.95
CA PRO A 10 -2.49 -1.22 -24.97
C PRO A 10 -1.16 -0.84 -24.31
N THR A 11 -1.12 -0.83 -22.98
CA THR A 11 0.12 -0.58 -22.23
C THR A 11 1.18 -1.57 -22.68
N SER A 12 2.28 -1.07 -23.25
CA SER A 12 3.29 -1.92 -23.85
C SER A 12 4.02 -2.73 -22.76
N PRO A 13 4.50 -3.95 -23.05
CA PRO A 13 5.26 -4.74 -22.08
C PRO A 13 6.50 -3.99 -21.56
N ALA A 14 7.09 -3.12 -22.39
CA ALA A 14 8.21 -2.26 -22.02
C ALA A 14 7.84 -1.23 -20.94
N GLU A 15 6.66 -0.61 -21.02
CA GLU A 15 6.19 0.34 -20.00
C GLU A 15 5.94 -0.34 -18.65
N ARG A 16 5.41 -1.56 -18.67
CA ARG A 16 5.17 -2.37 -17.46
C ARG A 16 6.49 -2.70 -16.76
N LEU A 17 7.49 -3.10 -17.54
CA LEU A 17 8.83 -3.38 -17.03
C LEU A 17 9.48 -2.11 -16.48
N ARG A 18 9.31 -0.97 -17.14
CA ARG A 18 9.84 0.33 -16.71
C ARG A 18 9.24 0.80 -15.39
N ASP A 19 7.94 0.65 -15.19
CA ASP A 19 7.26 0.99 -13.92
C ASP A 19 7.73 0.09 -12.77
N ALA A 20 7.83 -1.22 -13.03
CA ALA A 20 8.36 -2.18 -12.06
C ALA A 20 9.82 -1.89 -11.71
N ALA A 21 10.65 -1.57 -12.70
CA ALA A 21 12.06 -1.23 -12.52
C ALA A 21 12.24 0.07 -11.73
N THR A 22 11.47 1.11 -12.04
CA THR A 22 11.50 2.39 -11.29
C THR A 22 11.12 2.15 -9.82
N THR A 23 10.10 1.33 -9.57
CA THR A 23 9.68 0.97 -8.21
C THR A 23 10.78 0.21 -7.46
N ALA A 24 11.41 -0.76 -8.12
CA ALA A 24 12.50 -1.55 -7.55
C ALA A 24 13.75 -0.70 -7.27
N LEU A 25 14.06 0.27 -8.13
CA LEU A 25 15.14 1.22 -7.93
C LEU A 25 14.92 2.07 -6.68
N ILE A 26 13.69 2.59 -6.51
CA ILE A 26 13.33 3.36 -5.30
C ILE A 26 13.43 2.47 -4.06
N ALA A 27 12.93 1.23 -4.13
CA ALA A 27 13.02 0.26 -3.03
C ALA A 27 14.47 -0.10 -2.67
N LEU A 28 15.36 -0.21 -3.67
CA LEU A 28 16.78 -0.44 -3.45
C LEU A 28 17.42 0.76 -2.74
N LEU A 29 17.17 1.97 -3.25
CA LEU A 29 17.78 3.20 -2.74
C LEU A 29 17.37 3.46 -1.29
N LEU A 30 16.09 3.28 -0.96
CA LEU A 30 15.57 3.37 0.42
C LEU A 30 15.96 2.16 1.27
N GLY A 31 16.08 0.98 0.67
CA GLY A 31 16.39 -0.27 1.35
C GLY A 31 17.85 -0.36 1.82
N ILE A 32 18.79 0.34 1.18
CA ILE A 32 20.21 0.37 1.59
C ILE A 32 20.34 0.79 3.07
N PRO A 33 19.89 1.99 3.50
CA PRO A 33 20.02 2.40 4.89
C PRO A 33 19.06 1.65 5.82
N MET A 34 17.90 1.20 5.34
CA MET A 34 16.87 0.58 6.19
C MET A 34 17.08 -0.91 6.46
N ILE A 35 17.61 -1.64 5.48
CA ILE A 35 17.71 -3.11 5.49
C ILE A 35 19.16 -3.55 5.25
N GLY A 36 19.85 -2.87 4.33
CA GLY A 36 21.22 -3.21 3.94
C GLY A 36 22.23 -2.97 5.07
N LEU A 37 22.04 -1.92 5.87
CA LEU A 37 22.91 -1.53 6.97
C LEU A 37 22.18 -1.74 8.30
N THR A 38 22.66 -2.69 9.11
CA THR A 38 22.11 -2.96 10.45
C THR A 38 23.21 -2.89 11.47
N THR A 39 22.95 -2.27 12.62
CA THR A 39 23.90 -2.28 13.74
C THR A 39 23.65 -3.52 14.59
N VAL A 40 24.73 -4.24 14.90
CA VAL A 40 24.71 -5.38 15.82
C VAL A 40 25.66 -5.09 16.97
N ASP A 41 25.21 -5.37 18.18
CA ASP A 41 26.05 -5.27 19.38
C ASP A 41 26.93 -6.53 19.47
N GLN A 42 28.25 -6.34 19.40
CA GLN A 42 29.23 -7.39 19.62
C GLN A 42 30.10 -7.02 20.83
N GLY A 43 29.63 -7.40 22.02
CA GLY A 43 30.41 -7.25 23.24
C GLY A 43 30.51 -5.82 23.76
N GLY A 44 29.43 -5.03 23.64
CA GLY A 44 29.37 -3.65 24.15
C GLY A 44 29.86 -2.60 23.16
N VAL A 45 30.17 -2.99 21.92
CA VAL A 45 30.54 -2.09 20.82
C VAL A 45 29.59 -2.30 19.66
N LEU A 46 29.00 -1.20 19.19
CA LEU A 46 28.12 -1.19 18.01
C LEU A 46 28.95 -1.34 16.74
N ARG A 47 28.74 -2.45 16.02
CA ARG A 47 29.37 -2.71 14.72
C ARG A 47 28.32 -2.73 13.62
N VAL A 48 28.63 -2.14 12.47
CA VAL A 48 27.73 -2.16 11.31
C VAL A 48 27.89 -3.51 10.60
N ALA A 49 26.84 -4.32 10.61
CA ALA A 49 26.71 -5.53 9.82
C ALA A 49 25.89 -5.23 8.56
N THR A 50 26.28 -5.85 7.44
CA THR A 50 25.60 -5.67 6.16
C THR A 50 24.76 -6.90 5.83
N ARG A 51 23.48 -6.68 5.47
CA ARG A 51 22.53 -7.75 5.13
C ARG A 51 22.08 -7.63 3.66
N TRP A 52 23.04 -7.67 2.75
CA TRP A 52 22.79 -7.61 1.31
C TRP A 52 21.80 -8.65 0.77
N PRO A 53 21.83 -9.93 1.21
CA PRO A 53 20.88 -10.93 0.71
C PRO A 53 19.42 -10.56 0.99
N THR A 54 19.13 -10.02 2.19
CA THR A 54 17.77 -9.59 2.55
C THR A 54 17.34 -8.35 1.77
N LEU A 55 18.26 -7.43 1.49
CA LEU A 55 17.98 -6.26 0.65
C LEU A 55 17.64 -6.68 -0.80
N PHE A 56 18.44 -7.57 -1.39
CA PHE A 56 18.16 -8.06 -2.75
C PHE A 56 16.85 -8.85 -2.84
N ALA A 57 16.56 -9.69 -1.84
CA ALA A 57 15.29 -10.40 -1.76
C ALA A 57 14.11 -9.41 -1.67
N PHE A 58 14.21 -8.38 -0.83
CA PHE A 58 13.19 -7.34 -0.71
C PHE A 58 12.96 -6.61 -2.05
N VAL A 59 14.02 -6.17 -2.72
CA VAL A 59 13.94 -5.50 -4.03
C VAL A 59 13.31 -6.40 -5.09
N ALA A 60 13.68 -7.68 -5.12
CA ALA A 60 13.12 -8.66 -6.04
C ALA A 60 11.61 -8.88 -5.81
N VAL A 61 11.18 -8.94 -4.55
CA VAL A 61 9.76 -9.04 -4.18
C VAL A 61 8.99 -7.77 -4.59
N CYS A 62 9.53 -6.58 -4.36
CA CYS A 62 8.90 -5.33 -4.80
C CYS A 62 8.75 -5.27 -6.33
N PHE A 63 9.79 -5.68 -7.07
CA PHE A 63 9.77 -5.73 -8.53
C PHE A 63 8.73 -6.73 -9.06
N ALA A 64 8.80 -7.98 -8.60
CA ALA A 64 7.89 -9.05 -9.02
C ALA A 64 6.45 -8.75 -8.61
N GLY A 65 6.25 -8.25 -7.38
CA GLY A 65 4.95 -7.83 -6.89
C GLY A 65 4.34 -6.70 -7.72
N ARG A 66 5.12 -5.67 -8.08
CA ARG A 66 4.65 -4.58 -8.94
C ARG A 66 4.28 -5.08 -10.34
N LEU A 67 5.09 -5.97 -10.92
CA LEU A 67 4.84 -6.55 -12.23
C LEU A 67 3.57 -7.42 -12.25
N LEU A 68 3.41 -8.29 -11.24
CA LEU A 68 2.25 -9.16 -11.08
C LEU A 68 0.96 -8.37 -10.81
N LEU A 69 1.01 -7.35 -9.94
CA LEU A 69 -0.14 -6.48 -9.67
C LEU A 69 -0.60 -5.74 -10.92
N ARG A 70 0.34 -5.18 -11.70
CA ARG A 70 0.01 -4.52 -12.97
C ARG A 70 -0.64 -5.50 -13.96
N TYR A 71 -0.05 -6.69 -14.12
CA TYR A 71 -0.60 -7.73 -15.01
C TYR A 71 -1.99 -8.22 -14.56
N GLY A 72 -2.18 -8.44 -13.25
CA GLY A 72 -3.45 -8.86 -12.67
C GLY A 72 -4.54 -7.77 -12.79
N LEU A 73 -4.20 -6.52 -12.54
CA LEU A 73 -5.12 -5.39 -12.72
C LEU A 73 -5.53 -5.21 -14.19
N ASP A 74 -4.61 -5.41 -15.13
CA ASP A 74 -4.92 -5.35 -16.56
C ASP A 74 -5.84 -6.49 -16.99
N LEU A 75 -5.63 -7.71 -16.48
CA LEU A 75 -6.52 -8.84 -16.75
C LEU A 75 -7.91 -8.63 -16.15
N LEU A 76 -8.00 -8.07 -14.93
CA LEU A 76 -9.27 -7.73 -14.29
C LEU A 76 -9.99 -6.61 -15.03
N ARG A 77 -9.26 -5.59 -15.51
CA ARG A 77 -9.81 -4.51 -16.35
C ARG A 77 -10.30 -5.04 -17.70
N ALA A 78 -9.54 -5.91 -18.36
CA ALA A 78 -9.95 -6.55 -19.60
C ALA A 78 -11.22 -7.41 -19.41
N ARG A 79 -11.32 -8.14 -18.29
CA ARG A 79 -12.53 -8.89 -17.92
C ARG A 79 -13.73 -8.01 -17.59
N ARG A 80 -13.52 -6.86 -16.96
CA ARG A 80 -14.59 -5.88 -16.70
C ARG A 80 -15.08 -5.23 -17.99
N LEU A 81 -14.17 -4.82 -18.87
CA LEU A 81 -14.52 -4.25 -20.17
C LEU A 81 -15.26 -5.26 -21.07
N ALA A 82 -14.80 -6.52 -21.11
CA ALA A 82 -15.51 -7.58 -21.83
C ALA A 82 -16.91 -7.87 -21.25
N ARG A 83 -17.08 -7.75 -19.93
CA ARG A 83 -18.39 -7.83 -19.28
C ARG A 83 -19.26 -6.62 -19.60
N GLU A 84 -18.71 -5.40 -19.61
CA GLU A 84 -19.44 -4.18 -19.98
C GLU A 84 -19.96 -4.25 -21.43
N THR A 85 -19.13 -4.67 -22.39
CA THR A 85 -19.55 -4.87 -23.79
C THR A 85 -20.57 -6.00 -23.95
N ALA A 86 -20.47 -7.08 -23.15
CA ALA A 86 -21.48 -8.14 -23.12
C ALA A 86 -22.79 -7.69 -22.44
N THR A 87 -22.71 -6.75 -21.48
CA THR A 87 -23.88 -6.19 -20.77
C THR A 87 -24.61 -5.16 -21.63
N GLU A 88 -23.91 -4.41 -22.49
CA GLU A 88 -24.53 -3.55 -23.52
C GLU A 88 -25.33 -4.36 -24.56
N ALA A 89 -24.91 -5.61 -24.85
CA ALA A 89 -25.65 -6.53 -25.72
C ALA A 89 -26.88 -7.17 -25.03
N THR A 90 -26.98 -7.09 -23.70
CA THR A 90 -28.10 -7.65 -22.91
C THR A 90 -28.64 -6.58 -21.96
N VAL A 91 -29.44 -5.65 -22.48
CA VAL A 91 -30.26 -4.76 -21.64
C VAL A 91 -31.19 -5.63 -20.79
N GLY A 92 -30.82 -5.85 -19.53
CA GLY A 92 -31.68 -6.53 -18.56
C GLY A 92 -30.94 -7.32 -17.49
N ALA A 93 -30.98 -6.79 -16.27
CA ALA A 93 -30.82 -7.50 -14.99
C ALA A 93 -29.40 -7.68 -14.36
N ARG A 94 -29.12 -6.72 -13.45
CA ARG A 94 -28.61 -6.92 -12.06
C ARG A 94 -27.13 -7.35 -11.86
N PRO A 95 -26.63 -7.30 -10.60
CA PRO A 95 -26.68 -6.23 -9.59
C PRO A 95 -25.25 -5.72 -9.29
N ALA A 96 -25.12 -4.69 -8.45
CA ALA A 96 -23.85 -4.15 -7.98
C ALA A 96 -23.06 -5.19 -7.14
N ALA A 97 -22.32 -6.08 -7.80
CA ALA A 97 -21.46 -7.10 -7.19
C ALA A 97 -20.18 -6.53 -6.54
N GLY A 98 -20.05 -5.21 -6.45
CA GLY A 98 -18.97 -4.54 -5.72
C GLY A 98 -19.18 -4.54 -4.21
N GLY A 99 -20.42 -4.63 -3.73
CA GLY A 99 -20.74 -4.50 -2.31
C GLY A 99 -20.25 -5.67 -1.46
N ALA A 100 -20.44 -6.92 -1.91
CA ALA A 100 -20.14 -8.10 -1.10
C ALA A 100 -18.64 -8.29 -0.85
N LEU A 101 -17.80 -8.11 -1.86
CA LEU A 101 -16.34 -8.21 -1.72
C LEU A 101 -15.80 -7.06 -0.86
N LEU A 102 -16.33 -5.85 -1.02
CA LEU A 102 -15.94 -4.70 -0.21
C LEU A 102 -16.38 -4.85 1.25
N ASN A 103 -17.57 -5.41 1.49
CA ASN A 103 -18.04 -5.77 2.83
C ASN A 103 -17.16 -6.86 3.44
N TRP A 104 -16.77 -7.87 2.66
CA TRP A 104 -15.92 -8.96 3.14
C TRP A 104 -14.51 -8.45 3.48
N ILE A 105 -13.95 -7.55 2.67
CA ILE A 105 -12.69 -6.85 2.96
C ILE A 105 -12.83 -5.98 4.21
N GLY A 106 -13.95 -5.27 4.37
CA GLY A 106 -14.24 -4.47 5.57
C GLY A 106 -14.32 -5.32 6.84
N TRP A 107 -15.03 -6.45 6.78
CA TRP A 107 -15.12 -7.41 7.88
C TRP A 107 -13.77 -8.07 8.19
N LEU A 108 -12.99 -8.42 7.17
CA LEU A 108 -11.64 -8.95 7.34
C LEU A 108 -10.72 -7.89 7.98
N ALA A 109 -10.79 -6.64 7.54
CA ALA A 109 -10.02 -5.54 8.12
C ALA A 109 -10.39 -5.29 9.58
N LEU A 110 -11.68 -5.36 9.92
CA LEU A 110 -12.17 -5.24 11.29
C LEU A 110 -11.72 -6.41 12.17
N ALA A 111 -11.78 -7.64 11.65
CA ALA A 111 -11.29 -8.83 12.35
C ALA A 111 -9.77 -8.73 12.59
N VAL A 112 -9.00 -8.29 11.60
CA VAL A 112 -7.55 -8.05 11.74
C VAL A 112 -7.28 -6.98 12.78
N ALA A 113 -7.98 -5.85 12.76
CA ALA A 113 -7.81 -4.78 13.74
C ALA A 113 -8.09 -5.25 15.18
N LEU A 114 -9.06 -6.15 15.36
CA LEU A 114 -9.44 -6.68 16.67
C LEU A 114 -8.51 -7.81 17.16
N LEU A 115 -8.06 -8.69 16.26
CA LEU A 115 -7.25 -9.85 16.60
C LEU A 115 -5.76 -9.56 16.71
N LEU A 116 -5.25 -8.56 15.98
CA LEU A 116 -3.84 -8.16 16.02
C LEU A 116 -3.35 -7.80 17.43
N PRO A 117 -4.03 -6.96 18.24
CA PRO A 117 -3.58 -6.68 19.60
C PRO A 117 -3.57 -7.93 20.51
N ILE A 118 -4.45 -8.90 20.26
CA ILE A 118 -4.52 -10.16 21.03
C ILE A 118 -3.38 -11.10 20.62
N ALA A 119 -3.09 -11.20 19.32
CA ALA A 119 -2.04 -12.07 18.78
C ALA A 119 -0.62 -11.61 19.16
N PHE A 120 -0.43 -10.30 19.41
CA PHE A 120 0.85 -9.72 19.82
C PHE A 120 0.88 -9.29 21.30
N ALA A 121 -0.07 -9.74 22.12
CA ALA A 121 -0.17 -9.39 23.54
C ALA A 121 1.04 -9.85 24.38
N ASP A 122 1.74 -10.91 23.95
CA ASP A 122 2.94 -11.43 24.61
C ASP A 122 4.16 -10.50 24.41
N ASN A 123 4.09 -9.58 23.43
CA ASN A 123 5.13 -8.61 23.16
C ASN A 123 4.67 -7.21 23.54
N ARG A 124 4.82 -6.85 24.82
CA ARG A 124 4.48 -5.53 25.39
C ARG A 124 5.01 -4.36 24.55
N TYR A 125 6.18 -4.52 23.92
CA TYR A 125 6.74 -3.51 23.03
C TYR A 125 5.82 -3.19 21.83
N VAL A 126 5.17 -4.20 21.24
CA VAL A 126 4.24 -4.03 20.12
C VAL A 126 2.98 -3.31 20.58
N VAL A 127 2.46 -3.67 21.75
CA VAL A 127 1.26 -3.04 22.34
C VAL A 127 1.54 -1.57 22.69
N ASP A 128 2.67 -1.27 23.32
CA ASP A 128 3.07 0.09 23.66
C ASP A 128 3.27 0.94 22.38
N THR A 129 3.97 0.39 21.38
CA THR A 129 4.18 1.08 20.09
C THR A 129 2.87 1.34 19.36
N ALA A 130 1.97 0.36 19.29
CA ALA A 130 0.67 0.50 18.64
C ALA A 130 -0.19 1.55 19.36
N THR A 131 -0.17 1.57 20.70
CA THR A 131 -0.89 2.54 21.51
C THR A 131 -0.37 3.95 21.29
N THR A 132 0.95 4.16 21.29
CA THR A 132 1.56 5.48 21.01
C THR A 132 1.20 5.97 19.60
N VAL A 133 1.29 5.11 18.59
CA VAL A 133 0.92 5.46 17.21
C VAL A 133 -0.57 5.82 17.15
N LEU A 134 -1.44 5.06 17.81
CA LEU A 134 -2.88 5.34 17.84
C LEU A 134 -3.19 6.70 18.50
N ILE A 135 -2.53 7.03 19.61
CA ILE A 135 -2.66 8.33 20.26
C ILE A 135 -2.23 9.45 19.31
N TYR A 136 -1.11 9.29 18.59
CA TYR A 136 -0.65 10.30 17.63
C TYR A 136 -1.56 10.43 16.41
N VAL A 137 -2.15 9.34 15.94
CA VAL A 137 -3.17 9.37 14.89
C VAL A 137 -4.44 10.07 15.39
N MET A 138 -4.92 9.76 16.59
CA MET A 138 -6.07 10.43 17.20
C MET A 138 -5.82 11.93 17.39
N LEU A 139 -4.63 12.31 17.85
CA LEU A 139 -4.21 13.71 17.96
C LEU A 139 -4.13 14.38 16.58
N GLY A 140 -3.51 13.75 15.59
CA GLY A 140 -3.39 14.31 14.23
C GLY A 140 -4.71 14.38 13.47
N TRP A 141 -5.62 13.43 13.72
CA TRP A 141 -6.95 13.43 13.12
C TRP A 141 -7.87 14.47 13.79
N GLY A 142 -7.73 14.65 15.11
CA GLY A 142 -8.39 15.71 15.87
C GLY A 142 -7.81 17.12 15.63
N LEU A 143 -6.57 17.23 15.14
CA LEU A 143 -5.89 18.50 14.80
C LEU A 143 -6.02 18.92 13.34
N ASN A 144 -6.75 18.18 12.49
CA ASN A 144 -7.12 18.65 11.14
C ASN A 144 -8.22 19.74 11.16
N VAL A 145 -8.17 20.62 12.18
CA VAL A 145 -8.92 21.87 12.30
C VAL A 145 -7.97 23.07 12.47
N VAL A 146 -6.67 22.90 12.78
CA VAL A 146 -5.76 24.06 13.04
C VAL A 146 -4.36 23.90 12.41
N VAL A 147 -4.27 23.44 11.16
CA VAL A 147 -3.11 23.77 10.28
C VAL A 147 -3.58 24.12 8.87
N GLY A 148 -4.75 24.74 8.76
CA GLY A 148 -5.18 25.40 7.51
C GLY A 148 -4.82 26.89 7.49
N LEU A 149 -4.81 27.55 8.65
CA LEU A 149 -4.54 28.98 8.80
C LEU A 149 -3.80 29.21 10.12
N ALA A 150 -2.48 29.39 10.03
CA ALA A 150 -1.60 30.03 11.00
C ALA A 150 -1.92 29.86 12.51
N GLY A 151 -1.32 28.87 13.16
CA GLY A 151 -0.72 28.99 14.52
C GLY A 151 -1.42 29.85 15.58
N LEU A 152 -2.75 29.88 15.63
CA LEU A 152 -3.56 30.63 16.61
C LEU A 152 -4.50 29.64 17.31
N LEU A 153 -3.92 28.83 18.19
CA LEU A 153 -4.61 28.47 19.43
C LEU A 153 -3.91 29.25 20.53
N ASP A 154 -4.34 30.49 20.66
CA ASP A 154 -4.21 31.28 21.87
C ASP A 154 -4.93 30.53 22.99
N LEU A 155 -4.18 30.01 23.94
CA LEU A 155 -4.70 29.63 25.26
C LEU A 155 -4.26 30.71 26.24
N GLY A 156 -4.71 31.93 25.96
CA GLY A 156 -4.85 33.02 26.90
C GLY A 156 -6.02 32.74 27.86
N TYR A 157 -5.82 31.77 28.75
CA TYR A 157 -6.21 31.81 30.17
C TYR A 157 -5.51 30.68 30.93
#